data_AF-A0A932CZ57-F1
#
_entry.id   AF-A0A932CZ57-F1
#
_cell.length_a   1.000
_cell.length_b   1.000
_cell.length_c   1.000
_cell.angle_alpha   90.00
_cell.angle_beta   90.00
_cell.angle_gamma   90.00
#
_symmetry.space_group_name_H-M   'P 1'
#
loop_
_entity.id
_entity.type
_entity.pdbx_description
1 polymer ?
#
loop_
_entity_poly.entity_id
_entity_poly.type
_entity_poly.pdbx_seq_one_letter_code
_entity_poly.pdbx_strand_id
1 'polypeptide(L)'
;MGARNKSKTLLILVAILVLAYLAWRYLGGGGGAALQAESPDLIINRVWVDSQPERYTDKVNAFLMVDYARLGIFQEASAYVGRFELFEYRRKGGEADLQFPQDGRAAKLAYAVSECNELRPYDLCLDLQSNPWGGPTRYYGMREQDDEGESLQALRHVMEHRLHPAD
;
A
#
# COMPACT_ATOMS: atom_id res chain seq x y z
N MET A 1 66.12 11.88 11.30
CA MET A 1 64.96 11.00 11.59
C MET A 1 63.70 11.78 11.22
N GLY A 2 63.02 11.47 10.12
CA GLY A 2 61.75 10.74 10.21
C GLY A 2 60.70 11.31 9.25
N ALA A 3 60.97 11.32 7.95
CA ALA A 3 60.02 11.71 6.91
C ALA A 3 59.82 10.53 5.94
N ARG A 4 59.17 9.45 6.38
CA ARG A 4 59.07 8.24 5.53
C ARG A 4 57.80 7.40 5.74
N ASN A 5 56.61 7.98 5.80
CA ASN A 5 55.41 7.11 5.97
C ASN A 5 54.07 7.69 5.46
N LYS A 6 53.88 9.02 5.42
CA LYS A 6 52.54 9.62 5.25
C LYS A 6 51.83 9.22 3.95
N SER A 7 52.55 9.05 2.83
CA SER A 7 51.93 8.64 1.55
C SER A 7 51.48 7.18 1.55
N LYS A 8 52.22 6.29 2.22
CA LYS A 8 51.85 4.87 2.33
C LYS A 8 50.62 4.69 3.21
N THR A 9 50.54 5.44 4.30
CA THR A 9 49.36 5.44 5.19
C THR A 9 48.12 5.96 4.47
N LEU A 10 48.25 6.99 3.62
CA LEU A 10 47.13 7.52 2.83
C LEU A 10 46.62 6.52 1.79
N LEU A 11 47.53 5.83 1.09
CA LEU A 11 47.15 4.82 0.09
C LEU A 11 46.44 3.62 0.71
N ILE A 12 46.87 3.18 1.90
CA ILE A 12 46.21 2.09 2.64
C ILE A 12 44.79 2.50 3.07
N LEU A 13 44.61 3.73 3.58
CA LEU A 13 43.28 4.21 3.97
C LEU A 13 42.33 4.31 2.78
N VAL A 14 42.79 4.80 1.63
CA VAL A 14 41.97 4.85 0.41
C VAL A 14 41.61 3.44 -0.06
N ALA A 15 42.55 2.49 -0.03
CA ALA A 15 42.28 1.11 -0.39
C ALA A 15 41.24 0.45 0.54
N ILE A 16 41.31 0.71 1.85
CA ILE A 16 40.33 0.20 2.81
C ILE A 16 38.94 0.82 2.55
N LEU A 17 38.85 2.12 2.28
CA LEU A 17 37.57 2.78 1.97
C LEU A 17 36.95 2.25 0.68
N VAL A 18 37.76 2.01 -0.36
CA VAL A 18 37.29 1.40 -1.62
C VAL A 18 36.83 -0.03 -1.39
N LEU A 19 37.58 -0.83 -0.63
CA LEU A 19 37.19 -2.21 -0.31
C LEU A 19 35.94 -2.26 0.57
N ALA A 20 35.78 -1.35 1.53
CA ALA A 20 34.57 -1.24 2.34
C ALA A 20 33.36 -0.82 1.49
N TYR A 21 33.54 0.11 0.54
CA TYR A 21 32.50 0.49 -0.42
C TYR A 21 32.09 -0.66 -1.34
N LEU A 22 33.06 -1.41 -1.86
CA LEU A 22 32.81 -2.58 -2.70
C LEU A 22 32.18 -3.72 -1.89
N ALA A 23 32.63 -3.97 -0.66
CA ALA A 23 32.04 -4.95 0.24
C ALA A 23 30.60 -4.57 0.62
N TRP A 24 30.30 -3.29 0.87
CA TRP A 24 28.92 -2.82 1.03
C TRP A 24 28.11 -3.10 -0.24
N ARG A 25 28.66 -2.83 -1.42
CA ARG A 25 27.96 -3.10 -2.69
C ARG A 25 27.67 -4.58 -2.91
N TYR A 26 28.59 -5.46 -2.52
CA TYR A 26 28.49 -6.90 -2.77
C TYR A 26 27.78 -7.68 -1.64
N LEU A 27 27.85 -7.21 -0.39
CA LEU A 27 27.21 -7.85 0.78
C LEU A 27 25.89 -7.17 1.19
N GLY A 28 25.73 -5.87 0.90
CA GLY A 28 24.49 -5.12 1.10
C GLY A 28 23.56 -5.12 -0.12
N GLY A 29 24.00 -5.74 -1.22
CA GLY A 29 23.23 -5.94 -2.45
C GLY A 29 22.46 -7.27 -2.43
N GLY A 30 21.65 -7.50 -1.40
CA GLY A 30 20.58 -8.48 -1.48
C GLY A 30 19.59 -7.99 -2.53
N GLY A 31 19.68 -8.55 -3.74
CA GLY A 31 18.74 -8.29 -4.82
C GLY A 31 17.36 -8.80 -4.45
N GLY A 32 16.58 -7.97 -3.77
CA GLY A 32 15.18 -7.84 -4.14
C GLY A 32 15.17 -7.06 -5.44
N ALA A 33 14.54 -7.59 -6.49
CA ALA A 33 14.16 -6.75 -7.62
C ALA A 33 13.53 -5.49 -7.02
N ALA A 34 14.08 -4.31 -7.32
CA ALA A 34 13.43 -3.08 -6.93
C ALA A 34 12.07 -3.10 -7.64
N LEU A 35 11.02 -3.49 -6.92
CA LEU A 35 9.66 -3.45 -7.42
C LEU A 35 9.48 -2.01 -7.91
N GLN A 36 9.19 -1.86 -9.20
CA GLN A 36 9.13 -0.55 -9.81
C GLN A 36 8.01 0.21 -9.09
N ALA A 37 8.38 1.30 -8.41
CA ALA A 37 7.42 2.09 -7.67
C ALA A 37 6.40 2.66 -8.65
N GLU A 38 5.13 2.35 -8.40
CA GLU A 38 4.00 2.77 -9.21
C GLU A 38 3.44 4.11 -8.73
N SER A 39 2.52 4.68 -9.50
CA SER A 39 1.83 5.90 -9.08
C SER A 39 1.08 5.68 -7.76
N PRO A 40 1.27 6.53 -6.73
CA PRO A 40 0.47 6.49 -5.51
C PRO A 40 -1.03 6.72 -5.74
N ASP A 41 -1.42 7.21 -6.91
CA ASP A 41 -2.82 7.40 -7.29
C ASP A 41 -3.53 6.06 -7.51
N LEU A 42 -2.82 4.95 -7.75
CA LEU A 42 -3.43 3.64 -7.98
C LEU A 42 -4.16 3.07 -6.76
N ILE A 43 -4.01 3.65 -5.57
CA ILE A 43 -4.73 3.24 -4.35
C ILE A 43 -6.25 3.48 -4.47
N ILE A 44 -6.68 4.48 -5.25
CA ILE A 44 -8.09 4.88 -5.35
C ILE A 44 -8.83 4.06 -6.41
N ASN A 45 -10.15 3.98 -6.23
CA ASN A 45 -11.10 3.29 -7.11
C ASN A 45 -10.69 1.85 -7.40
N ARG A 46 -10.14 1.18 -6.39
CA ARG A 46 -9.66 -0.19 -6.48
C ARG A 46 -9.88 -0.95 -5.19
N VAL A 47 -10.27 -2.21 -5.32
CA VAL A 47 -10.29 -3.16 -4.20
C VAL A 47 -8.89 -3.69 -3.92
N TRP A 48 -8.49 -3.60 -2.65
CA TRP A 48 -7.25 -4.15 -2.12
C TRP A 48 -7.56 -5.26 -1.13
N VAL A 49 -6.91 -6.42 -1.24
CA VAL A 49 -7.11 -7.57 -0.33
C VAL A 49 -5.80 -8.08 0.24
N ASP A 50 -5.78 -8.59 1.47
CA ASP A 50 -4.56 -9.12 2.08
C ASP A 50 -4.19 -10.53 1.63
N SER A 51 -5.17 -11.32 1.18
CA SER A 51 -4.99 -12.74 0.92
C SER A 51 -6.12 -13.31 0.05
N GLN A 52 -5.86 -14.46 -0.55
CA GLN A 52 -6.90 -15.29 -1.16
C GLN A 52 -7.37 -16.31 -0.11
N PRO A 53 -8.67 -16.33 0.25
CA PRO A 53 -9.17 -17.30 1.23
C PRO A 53 -9.18 -18.70 0.63
N GLU A 54 -8.69 -19.69 1.38
CA GLU A 54 -8.73 -21.10 0.96
C GLU A 54 -10.05 -21.77 1.40
N ARG A 55 -10.67 -21.25 2.47
CA ARG A 55 -11.93 -21.75 3.04
C ARG A 55 -12.90 -20.59 3.28
N TYR A 56 -14.20 -20.88 3.24
CA TYR A 56 -15.25 -19.89 3.49
C TYR A 56 -15.21 -19.22 4.87
N THR A 57 -14.57 -19.86 5.84
CA THR A 57 -14.39 -19.35 7.20
C THR A 57 -13.16 -18.47 7.36
N ASP A 58 -12.25 -18.47 6.37
CA ASP A 58 -11.03 -17.68 6.45
C ASP A 58 -11.40 -16.19 6.34
N LYS A 59 -10.78 -15.40 7.21
CA LYS A 59 -10.97 -13.96 7.22
C LYS A 59 -9.97 -13.31 6.29
N VAL A 60 -10.48 -12.39 5.49
CA VAL A 60 -9.73 -11.55 4.57
C VAL A 60 -9.90 -10.12 5.02
N ASN A 61 -8.82 -9.35 4.96
CA ASN A 61 -8.86 -7.91 5.11
C ASN A 61 -8.94 -7.29 3.71
N ALA A 62 -9.93 -6.43 3.50
CA ALA A 62 -10.12 -5.72 2.25
C ALA A 62 -10.35 -4.24 2.50
N PHE A 63 -9.92 -3.39 1.57
CA PHE A 63 -10.34 -2.00 1.60
C PHE A 63 -10.40 -1.37 0.20
N LEU A 64 -11.18 -0.31 0.10
CA LEU A 64 -11.39 0.49 -1.09
C LEU A 64 -11.43 1.96 -0.68
N MET A 65 -10.81 2.83 -1.48
CA MET A 65 -10.94 4.29 -1.37
C MET A 65 -11.57 4.82 -2.66
N VAL A 66 -12.71 5.50 -2.57
CA VAL A 66 -13.38 6.11 -3.72
C VAL A 66 -13.07 7.59 -3.82
N ASP A 67 -12.76 8.08 -5.02
CA ASP A 67 -12.33 9.47 -5.21
C ASP A 67 -13.49 10.49 -5.12
N TYR A 68 -14.64 10.17 -5.72
CA TYR A 68 -15.75 11.12 -5.87
C TYR A 68 -16.33 11.61 -4.54
N ALA A 69 -16.40 10.74 -3.52
CA ALA A 69 -16.93 11.07 -2.20
C ALA A 69 -15.83 11.30 -1.16
N ARG A 70 -14.55 11.05 -1.49
CA ARG A 70 -13.44 11.01 -0.53
C ARG A 70 -13.73 10.11 0.68
N LEU A 71 -14.39 8.99 0.39
CA LEU A 71 -14.75 7.96 1.35
C LEU A 71 -13.97 6.68 1.07
N GLY A 72 -13.68 5.93 2.11
CA GLY A 72 -13.18 4.58 2.00
C GLY A 72 -13.92 3.64 2.93
N ILE A 73 -13.80 2.36 2.63
CA ILE A 73 -14.37 1.27 3.38
C ILE A 73 -13.25 0.31 3.69
N PHE A 74 -13.08 -0.05 4.96
CA PHE A 74 -12.28 -1.17 5.40
C PHE A 74 -13.21 -2.29 5.85
N GLN A 75 -12.82 -3.53 5.54
CA GLN A 75 -13.55 -4.72 5.94
C GLN A 75 -12.58 -5.81 6.39
N GLU A 76 -12.93 -6.49 7.48
CA GLU A 76 -12.34 -7.76 7.90
C GLU A 76 -13.47 -8.78 7.94
N ALA A 77 -13.49 -9.74 7.02
CA ALA A 77 -14.62 -10.66 6.89
C ALA A 77 -14.25 -12.03 6.33
N SER A 78 -15.07 -13.01 6.69
CA SER A 78 -15.20 -14.29 5.98
C SER A 78 -16.56 -14.33 5.26
N ALA A 79 -16.92 -15.48 4.67
CA ALA A 79 -18.22 -15.64 4.03
C ALA A 79 -19.41 -15.58 5.02
N TYR A 80 -19.17 -15.69 6.33
CA TYR A 80 -20.23 -15.83 7.34
C TYR A 80 -20.29 -14.67 8.33
N VAL A 81 -19.16 -14.00 8.59
CA VAL A 81 -19.07 -12.92 9.57
C VAL A 81 -18.13 -11.85 9.08
N GLY A 82 -18.48 -10.59 9.32
CA GLY A 82 -17.66 -9.46 8.91
C GLY A 82 -17.79 -8.29 9.87
N ARG A 83 -16.74 -7.47 9.87
CA ARG A 83 -16.71 -6.14 10.45
C ARG A 83 -16.34 -5.17 9.33
N PHE A 84 -17.07 -4.07 9.22
CA PHE A 84 -16.76 -3.01 8.28
C PHE A 84 -16.61 -1.69 9.03
N GLU A 85 -15.81 -0.79 8.47
CA GLU A 85 -15.62 0.55 8.98
C GLU A 85 -15.54 1.53 7.81
N LEU A 86 -16.35 2.59 7.89
CA LEU A 86 -16.32 3.70 6.94
C LEU A 86 -15.35 4.77 7.43
N PHE A 87 -14.59 5.35 6.52
CA PHE A 87 -13.68 6.45 6.82
C PHE A 87 -13.72 7.51 5.73
N GLU A 88 -13.57 8.76 6.12
CA GLU A 88 -13.27 9.86 5.21
C GLU A 88 -11.75 9.96 5.06
N TYR A 89 -11.28 10.47 3.91
CA TYR A 89 -9.85 10.65 3.72
C TYR A 89 -9.48 11.95 3.00
N ARG A 90 -8.26 12.43 3.27
CA ARG A 90 -7.58 13.45 2.48
C ARG A 90 -6.20 12.94 2.11
N ARG A 91 -5.88 12.94 0.82
CA ARG A 91 -4.67 12.33 0.28
C ARG A 91 -3.68 13.36 -0.25
N LYS A 92 -2.39 13.07 -0.11
CA LYS A 92 -1.30 13.80 -0.74
C LYS A 92 -0.14 12.86 -1.03
N GLY A 93 0.07 12.51 -2.30
CA GLY A 93 1.11 11.56 -2.69
C GLY A 93 0.83 10.18 -2.09
N GLY A 94 1.85 9.57 -1.46
CA GLY A 94 1.76 8.27 -0.77
C GLY A 94 1.29 8.35 0.69
N GLU A 95 0.54 9.39 1.05
CA GLU A 95 -0.03 9.56 2.39
C GLU A 95 -1.51 9.92 2.32
N ALA A 96 -2.29 9.43 3.29
CA ALA A 96 -3.67 9.83 3.52
C ALA A 96 -3.94 10.07 5.01
N ASP A 97 -4.57 11.19 5.33
CA ASP A 97 -5.19 11.43 6.65
C ASP A 97 -6.59 10.82 6.63
N LEU A 98 -6.87 9.93 7.59
CA LEU A 98 -8.15 9.23 7.74
C LEU A 98 -8.94 9.77 8.92
N GLN A 99 -10.25 9.90 8.77
CA GLN A 99 -11.18 10.25 9.83
C GLN A 99 -12.29 9.20 9.90
N PHE A 100 -12.54 8.67 11.09
CA PHE A 100 -13.54 7.64 11.35
C PHE A 100 -14.79 8.27 11.96
N PRO A 101 -15.91 8.41 11.23
CA PRO A 101 -17.09 9.13 11.73
C PRO A 101 -17.77 8.44 12.92
N GLN A 102 -17.66 7.12 13.01
CA GLN A 102 -18.36 6.31 14.02
C GLN A 102 -17.87 6.59 15.45
N ASP A 103 -16.57 6.82 15.63
CA ASP A 103 -15.95 6.95 16.96
C ASP A 103 -15.03 8.19 17.09
N GLY A 104 -14.93 8.99 16.03
CA GLY A 104 -14.14 10.21 16.00
C GLY A 104 -12.63 9.99 15.93
N ARG A 105 -12.15 8.74 15.79
CA ARG A 105 -10.70 8.47 15.65
C ARG A 105 -10.15 9.10 14.38
N ALA A 106 -8.87 9.44 14.43
CA ALA A 106 -8.10 9.87 13.27
C ALA A 106 -6.84 9.02 13.15
N ALA A 107 -6.41 8.77 11.91
CA ALA A 107 -5.18 8.03 11.65
C ALA A 107 -4.45 8.56 10.42
N LYS A 108 -3.17 8.24 10.31
CA LYS A 108 -2.37 8.47 9.10
C LYS A 108 -2.06 7.15 8.42
N LEU A 109 -2.24 7.11 7.11
CA LEU A 109 -1.92 5.98 6.26
C LEU A 109 -0.81 6.39 5.31
N ALA A 110 0.40 5.88 5.52
CA ALA A 110 1.50 6.01 4.57
C ALA A 110 1.65 4.70 3.78
N TYR A 111 1.78 4.80 2.47
CA TYR A 111 1.72 3.65 1.59
C TYR A 111 2.58 3.80 0.34
N ALA A 112 2.93 2.66 -0.27
CA ALA A 112 3.56 2.56 -1.57
C ALA A 112 2.84 1.53 -2.43
N VAL A 113 2.69 1.83 -3.72
CA VAL A 113 2.17 0.88 -4.70
C VAL A 113 3.33 0.41 -5.57
N SER A 114 3.36 -0.88 -5.89
CA SER A 114 4.34 -1.44 -6.81
C SER A 114 3.73 -2.58 -7.61
N GLU A 115 4.32 -2.90 -8.76
CA GLU A 115 3.96 -4.15 -9.46
C GLU A 115 4.39 -5.36 -8.65
N CYS A 116 3.62 -6.44 -8.69
CA CYS A 116 4.01 -7.73 -8.12
C CYS A 116 3.25 -8.88 -8.78
N ASN A 117 3.68 -10.12 -8.53
CA ASN A 117 3.03 -11.32 -9.06
C ASN A 117 2.96 -12.45 -8.02
N GLU A 118 3.06 -12.09 -6.74
CA GLU A 118 3.12 -13.01 -5.59
C GLU A 118 1.78 -13.74 -5.39
N LEU A 119 0.66 -13.07 -5.68
CA LEU A 119 -0.69 -13.60 -5.55
C LEU A 119 -1.47 -13.37 -6.84
N ARG A 120 -1.60 -14.38 -7.69
CA ARG A 120 -2.42 -14.30 -8.90
C ARG A 120 -3.92 -14.27 -8.53
N PRO A 121 -4.78 -13.52 -9.24
CA PRO A 121 -4.53 -12.74 -10.46
C PRO A 121 -4.02 -11.30 -10.22
N TYR A 122 -3.71 -10.91 -8.99
CA TYR A 122 -3.29 -9.56 -8.64
C TYR A 122 -1.90 -9.24 -9.23
N ASP A 123 -1.78 -8.06 -9.82
CA ASP A 123 -0.59 -7.54 -10.47
C ASP A 123 -0.01 -6.29 -9.77
N LEU A 124 -0.71 -5.79 -8.75
CA LEU A 124 -0.28 -4.69 -7.89
C LEU A 124 -0.19 -5.15 -6.44
N CYS A 125 0.84 -4.68 -5.77
CA CYS A 125 1.02 -4.76 -4.33
C CYS A 125 0.92 -3.36 -3.74
N LEU A 126 0.26 -3.28 -2.60
CA LEU A 126 0.18 -2.11 -1.75
C LEU A 126 0.82 -2.41 -0.41
N ASP A 127 1.88 -1.68 -0.11
CA ASP A 127 2.58 -1.77 1.17
C ASP A 127 2.22 -0.58 2.05
N LEU A 128 1.58 -0.85 3.18
CA LEU A 128 1.28 0.10 4.24
C LEU A 128 2.45 0.16 5.22
N GLN A 129 2.95 1.36 5.49
CA GLN A 129 3.98 1.56 6.52
C GLN A 129 3.41 1.33 7.93
N SER A 130 2.11 1.61 8.12
CA SER A 130 1.36 1.31 9.32
C SER A 130 -0.10 1.07 8.98
N ASN A 131 -0.69 0.00 9.54
CA ASN A 131 -2.10 -0.30 9.36
C ASN A 131 -2.93 0.23 10.55
N PRO A 132 -3.82 1.22 10.36
CA PRO A 132 -4.62 1.81 11.43
C PRO A 132 -5.71 0.89 11.99
N TRP A 133 -6.03 -0.19 11.28
CA TRP A 133 -6.97 -1.23 11.71
C TRP A 133 -6.30 -2.38 12.46
N GLY A 134 -4.96 -2.41 12.48
CA GLY A 134 -4.18 -3.59 12.83
C GLY A 134 -4.23 -4.67 11.73
N GLY A 135 -3.40 -5.70 11.85
CA GLY A 135 -3.34 -6.79 10.88
C GLY A 135 -2.27 -6.60 9.80
N PRO A 136 -2.49 -7.12 8.58
CA PRO A 136 -1.49 -7.14 7.51
C PRO A 136 -1.06 -5.75 7.05
N THR A 137 0.17 -5.64 6.58
CA THR A 137 0.71 -4.41 5.97
C THR A 137 0.82 -4.49 4.47
N ARG A 138 0.62 -5.68 3.87
CA ARG A 138 0.64 -5.87 2.42
C ARG A 138 -0.74 -6.29 1.93
N TYR A 139 -1.16 -5.65 0.86
CA TYR A 139 -2.40 -5.91 0.14
C TYR A 139 -2.13 -6.07 -1.35
N TYR A 140 -3.06 -6.70 -2.06
CA TYR A 140 -2.97 -7.04 -3.46
C TYR A 140 -4.19 -6.48 -4.20
N GLY A 141 -3.94 -5.94 -5.39
CA GLY A 141 -4.94 -5.33 -6.25
C GLY A 141 -4.68 -5.68 -7.71
N MET A 142 -5.71 -5.59 -8.54
CA MET A 142 -5.59 -5.75 -10.00
C MET A 142 -5.57 -4.37 -10.64
N ARG A 143 -4.66 -4.09 -11.59
CA ARG A 143 -4.55 -2.81 -12.31
C ARG A 143 -5.79 -2.54 -13.16
N GLU A 144 -6.23 -3.56 -13.90
CA GLU A 144 -7.51 -3.58 -14.58
C GLU A 144 -8.56 -4.14 -13.61
N GLN A 145 -9.63 -3.39 -13.37
CA GLN A 145 -10.78 -3.88 -12.61
C GLN A 145 -11.94 -4.00 -13.60
N ASP A 146 -12.20 -5.22 -14.07
CA ASP A 146 -13.39 -5.52 -14.87
C ASP A 146 -14.65 -5.22 -14.03
N ASP A 147 -15.66 -4.57 -14.61
CA ASP A 147 -17.08 -4.34 -14.22
C ASP A 147 -17.47 -4.00 -12.75
N GLU A 148 -16.63 -4.21 -11.73
CA GLU A 148 -16.85 -3.79 -10.35
C GLU A 148 -16.81 -2.27 -10.21
N GLY A 149 -15.99 -1.60 -11.04
CA GLY A 149 -16.01 -0.15 -11.21
C GLY A 149 -17.33 0.36 -11.79
N GLU A 150 -18.00 -0.42 -12.67
CA GLU A 150 -19.36 -0.11 -13.15
C GLU A 150 -20.43 -0.40 -12.10
N SER A 151 -20.26 -1.45 -11.30
CA SER A 151 -21.17 -1.82 -10.21
C SER A 151 -21.20 -0.75 -9.10
N LEU A 152 -20.05 -0.15 -8.78
CA LEU A 152 -19.95 1.00 -7.88
C LEU A 152 -20.54 2.28 -8.50
N GLN A 153 -20.47 2.45 -9.82
CA GLN A 153 -21.17 3.52 -10.53
C GLN A 153 -22.69 3.30 -10.59
N ALA A 154 -23.15 2.05 -10.66
CA ALA A 154 -24.56 1.72 -10.55
C ALA A 154 -25.09 1.98 -9.13
N LEU A 155 -24.33 1.64 -8.10
CA LEU A 155 -24.60 2.03 -6.71
C LEU A 155 -24.67 3.55 -6.54
N ARG A 156 -23.76 4.31 -7.17
CA ARG A 156 -23.83 5.77 -7.24
C ARG A 156 -25.17 6.26 -7.80
N HIS A 157 -25.61 5.73 -8.95
CA HIS A 157 -26.88 6.14 -9.56
C HIS A 157 -28.08 5.87 -8.63
N VAL A 158 -28.07 4.73 -7.94
CA VAL A 158 -29.12 4.37 -6.98
C VAL A 158 -29.10 5.28 -5.74
N MET A 159 -27.91 5.63 -5.22
CA MET A 159 -27.78 6.48 -4.04
C MET A 159 -28.14 7.95 -4.33
N GLU A 160 -27.68 8.50 -5.46
CA GLU A 160 -28.02 9.86 -5.90
C GLU A 160 -29.54 10.02 -6.06
N HIS A 161 -30.22 9.02 -6.64
CA HIS A 161 -31.67 9.06 -6.82
C HIS A 161 -32.48 8.89 -5.52
N ARG A 162 -31.89 8.23 -4.50
CA ARG A 162 -32.52 8.05 -3.18
C ARG A 162 -32.37 9.26 -2.26
N LEU A 163 -31.28 10.03 -2.40
CA LEU A 163 -30.97 11.19 -1.55
C LEU A 163 -31.60 12.49 -2.07
N HIS A 164 -31.88 12.57 -3.37
CA HIS A 164 -32.63 13.67 -3.98
C HIS A 164 -33.77 13.10 -4.84
N PRO A 165 -34.92 12.75 -4.24
CA PRO A 165 -36.12 12.56 -5.04
C PRO A 165 -36.38 13.88 -5.77
N ALA A 166 -36.43 13.85 -7.10
CA ALA A 166 -36.92 14.98 -7.86
C ALA A 166 -38.34 15.28 -7.36
N ASP A 167 -38.56 16.53 -6.91
CA ASP A 167 -39.87 17.06 -6.56
C ASP A 167 -40.87 16.92 -7.73
#